data_AF-A0A6N9T4P7-F1
#
_entry.id   AF-A0A6N9T4P7-F1
#
_cell.length_a   1.000
_cell.length_b   1.000
_cell.length_c   1.000
_cell.angle_alpha   90.00
_cell.angle_beta   90.00
_cell.angle_gamma   90.00
#
_symmetry.space_group_name_H-M   'P 1'
#
loop_
_entity.id
_entity.type
_entity.pdbx_description
1 polymer ?
#
loop_
_entity_poly.entity_id
_entity_poly.type
_entity_poly.pdbx_seq_one_letter_code
_entity_poly.pdbx_strand_id
1 'polypeptide(L)'
;MTKLCTKCGVEKDVCEFGRRRLSPDGRQTWCRDCRREYQRAYAQKFRNPEKHREAQRRYRLRHAEKYRAHSIVRHAVKACRIVVPVWCQRCGCVTDLEAHHHDYDAPLSVEWLCSTCHGLAHRSYEGGQHAGL
;
A
#
# COMPACT_ATOMS: atom_id res chain seq x y z
N MET A 1 -11.15 -30.35 4.45
CA MET A 1 -12.56 -30.01 4.73
C MET A 1 -13.05 -29.19 3.54
N THR A 2 -14.21 -29.49 2.97
CA THR A 2 -14.72 -28.85 1.75
C THR A 2 -15.92 -27.93 2.03
N LYS A 3 -16.19 -27.01 1.11
CA LYS A 3 -17.33 -26.09 1.14
C LYS A 3 -17.83 -25.86 -0.29
N LEU A 4 -19.15 -25.78 -0.45
CA LEU A 4 -19.80 -25.45 -1.71
C LEU A 4 -19.76 -23.93 -1.96
N CYS A 5 -19.27 -23.52 -3.13
CA CYS A 5 -19.36 -22.13 -3.58
C CYS A 5 -20.76 -21.81 -4.08
N THR A 6 -21.45 -20.84 -3.47
CA THR A 6 -22.83 -20.49 -3.88
C THR A 6 -22.94 -19.71 -5.19
N LYS A 7 -21.81 -19.31 -5.81
CA LYS A 7 -21.78 -18.64 -7.12
C LYS A 7 -21.55 -19.62 -8.28
N CYS A 8 -20.58 -20.52 -8.18
CA CYS A 8 -20.28 -21.48 -9.26
C CYS A 8 -20.81 -22.90 -9.01
N GLY A 9 -21.32 -23.21 -7.81
CA GLY A 9 -21.86 -24.53 -7.48
C GLY A 9 -20.83 -25.64 -7.32
N VAL A 10 -19.53 -25.31 -7.27
CA VAL A 10 -18.44 -26.30 -7.14
C VAL A 10 -18.04 -26.46 -5.68
N GLU A 11 -17.89 -27.71 -5.22
CA GLU A 11 -17.25 -28.03 -3.95
C GLU A 11 -15.74 -27.82 -4.04
N LYS A 12 -15.20 -27.03 -3.13
CA LYS A 12 -13.76 -26.74 -3.07
C LYS A 12 -13.25 -26.88 -1.64
N ASP A 13 -11.94 -27.02 -1.48
CA ASP A 13 -11.33 -26.97 -0.15
C ASP A 13 -11.63 -25.63 0.53
N VAL A 14 -11.81 -25.66 1.85
CA VAL A 14 -12.08 -24.45 2.64
C VAL A 14 -10.99 -23.37 2.47
N CYS A 15 -9.75 -23.72 2.12
CA CYS A 15 -8.67 -22.78 1.82
C CYS A 15 -8.95 -21.88 0.59
N GLU A 16 -9.74 -22.38 -0.37
CA GLU A 16 -10.20 -21.68 -1.58
C GLU A 16 -11.22 -20.58 -1.29
N PHE A 17 -11.63 -20.42 -0.03
CA PHE A 17 -12.52 -19.38 0.43
C PHE A 17 -11.74 -18.37 1.27
N GLY A 18 -11.89 -17.09 0.93
CA GLY A 18 -11.26 -16.00 1.69
C GLY A 18 -11.75 -15.97 3.14
N ARG A 19 -10.93 -15.44 4.06
CA ARG A 19 -11.35 -15.27 5.45
C ARG A 19 -12.44 -14.19 5.56
N ARG A 20 -13.43 -14.42 6.41
CA ARG A 20 -14.46 -13.45 6.79
C ARG A 20 -14.71 -13.61 8.29
N ARG A 21 -14.10 -12.76 9.11
CA ARG A 21 -14.16 -12.89 10.58
C ARG A 21 -15.57 -12.92 11.16
N LEU A 22 -16.53 -12.31 10.46
CA LEU A 22 -17.92 -12.22 10.88
C LEU A 22 -18.81 -13.39 10.43
N SER A 23 -18.32 -14.34 9.64
CA SER A 23 -19.14 -15.50 9.24
C SER A 23 -19.02 -16.64 10.27
N PRO A 24 -20.06 -17.48 10.42
CA PRO A 24 -20.06 -18.58 11.40
C PRO A 24 -18.88 -19.54 11.26
N ASP A 25 -18.41 -19.78 10.04
CA ASP A 25 -17.29 -20.66 9.71
C ASP A 25 -15.97 -19.89 9.46
N GLY A 26 -15.97 -18.57 9.64
CA GLY A 26 -14.84 -17.70 9.36
C GLY A 26 -14.46 -17.55 7.87
N ARG A 27 -15.29 -18.03 6.94
CA ARG A 27 -15.02 -18.07 5.49
C ARG A 27 -16.08 -17.38 4.63
N GLN A 28 -15.67 -16.97 3.43
CA GLN A 28 -16.58 -16.40 2.43
C GLN A 28 -17.53 -17.48 1.86
N THR A 29 -18.67 -17.04 1.36
CA THR A 29 -19.66 -17.91 0.68
C THR A 29 -19.27 -18.22 -0.77
N TRP A 30 -18.51 -17.34 -1.40
CA TRP A 30 -17.96 -17.52 -2.75
C TRP A 30 -16.47 -17.86 -2.68
N CYS A 31 -16.03 -18.75 -3.58
CA CYS A 31 -14.62 -19.06 -3.73
C CYS A 31 -13.82 -17.82 -4.19
N ARG A 32 -12.51 -17.87 -4.00
CA ARG A 32 -11.58 -16.78 -4.35
C ARG A 32 -11.69 -16.39 -5.83
N ASP A 33 -11.90 -17.34 -6.73
CA ASP A 33 -12.00 -17.08 -8.17
C ASP A 33 -13.26 -16.29 -8.50
N CYS A 34 -14.41 -16.81 -8.08
CA CYS A 34 -15.71 -16.17 -8.27
C CYS A 34 -15.75 -14.75 -7.68
N ARG A 35 -15.10 -14.55 -6.52
CA ARG A 35 -14.98 -13.24 -5.89
C ARG A 35 -14.05 -12.31 -6.65
N ARG A 36 -12.90 -12.80 -7.12
CA ARG A 36 -11.93 -12.02 -7.89
C ARG A 36 -12.54 -11.54 -9.20
N GLU A 37 -13.24 -12.42 -9.90
CA GLU A 37 -13.97 -12.07 -11.12
C GLU A 37 -15.05 -11.02 -10.84
N TYR A 38 -15.88 -11.22 -9.80
CA TYR A 38 -16.90 -10.24 -9.42
C TYR A 38 -16.29 -8.87 -9.12
N GLN A 39 -15.20 -8.84 -8.34
CA GLN A 39 -14.50 -7.60 -8.00
C GLN A 39 -13.90 -6.92 -9.25
N ARG A 40 -13.36 -7.69 -10.20
CA ARG A 40 -12.85 -7.16 -11.48
C ARG A 40 -13.98 -6.54 -12.30
N ALA A 41 -15.11 -7.22 -12.45
CA ALA A 41 -16.26 -6.72 -13.19
C ALA A 41 -16.87 -5.47 -12.52
N TYR A 42 -17.01 -5.49 -11.19
CA TYR A 42 -17.47 -4.35 -10.41
C TYR A 42 -16.54 -3.15 -10.57
N ALA A 43 -15.23 -3.37 -10.46
CA ALA A 43 -14.23 -2.33 -10.69
C ALA A 43 -14.32 -1.80 -12.13
N GLN A 44 -14.43 -2.64 -13.15
CA GLN A 44 -14.57 -2.16 -14.54
C GLN A 44 -15.84 -1.32 -14.73
N LYS A 45 -16.97 -1.74 -14.16
CA LYS A 45 -18.26 -1.06 -14.30
C LYS A 45 -18.33 0.27 -13.54
N PHE A 46 -17.73 0.35 -12.36
CA PHE A 46 -17.89 1.48 -11.44
C PHE A 46 -16.61 2.29 -11.21
N ARG A 47 -15.47 1.90 -11.80
CA ARG A 47 -14.25 2.70 -11.76
C ARG A 47 -14.54 4.01 -12.48
N ASN A 48 -14.41 5.10 -11.73
CA ASN A 48 -14.44 6.45 -12.27
C ASN A 48 -13.00 7.01 -12.26
N PRO A 49 -12.30 7.01 -13.43
CA PRO A 49 -10.93 7.51 -13.52
C PRO A 49 -10.81 9.01 -13.19
N GLU A 50 -11.87 9.78 -13.42
CA GLU A 50 -11.89 11.22 -13.14
C GLU A 50 -11.94 11.46 -11.63
N LYS A 51 -12.85 10.79 -10.91
CA LYS A 51 -12.92 10.85 -9.45
C LYS A 51 -11.61 10.42 -8.80
N HIS A 52 -10.94 9.41 -9.35
CA HIS A 52 -9.62 9.00 -8.90
C HIS A 52 -8.56 10.09 -9.15
N ARG A 53 -8.48 10.64 -10.36
CA ARG A 53 -7.56 11.75 -10.69
C ARG A 53 -7.82 12.98 -9.82
N GLU A 54 -9.08 13.31 -9.58
CA GLU A 54 -9.48 14.41 -8.72
C GLU A 54 -9.06 14.16 -7.27
N ALA A 55 -9.27 12.96 -6.73
CA ALA A 55 -8.80 12.59 -5.40
C ALA A 55 -7.28 12.71 -5.29
N GLN A 56 -6.54 12.24 -6.30
CA GLN A 56 -5.08 12.40 -6.36
C GLN A 56 -4.67 13.88 -6.40
N ARG A 57 -5.35 14.71 -7.20
CA ARG A 57 -5.09 16.15 -7.27
C ARG A 57 -5.33 16.82 -5.91
N ARG A 58 -6.47 16.53 -5.27
CA ARG A 58 -6.80 17.05 -3.94
C ARG A 58 -5.76 16.63 -2.90
N TYR A 59 -5.32 15.37 -2.92
CA TYR A 59 -4.26 14.90 -2.03
C TYR A 59 -2.95 15.66 -2.25
N ARG A 60 -2.50 15.81 -3.50
CA ARG A 60 -1.29 16.58 -3.83
C ARG A 60 -1.36 18.04 -3.39
N LEU A 61 -2.53 18.67 -3.53
CA LEU A 61 -2.72 20.06 -3.11
C LEU A 61 -2.68 20.21 -1.59
N ARG A 62 -3.27 19.27 -0.84
CA ARG A 62 -3.25 19.29 0.63
C ARG A 62 -1.91 18.90 1.25
N HIS A 63 -1.10 18.14 0.53
CA HIS A 63 0.20 17.64 0.97
C HIS A 63 1.30 18.06 -0.01
N ALA A 64 1.29 19.34 -0.38
CA ALA A 64 2.21 19.91 -1.35
C ALA A 64 3.67 19.85 -0.85
N GLU A 65 3.87 20.03 0.45
CA GLU A 65 5.14 19.89 1.16
C GLU A 65 5.72 18.48 1.00
N LYS A 66 4.93 17.44 1.28
CA LYS A 66 5.36 16.04 1.14
C LYS A 66 5.67 15.70 -0.31
N TYR A 67 4.79 16.11 -1.21
CA TYR A 67 4.97 15.89 -2.64
C TYR A 67 6.26 16.55 -3.15
N ARG A 68 6.53 17.78 -2.72
CA ARG A 68 7.77 18.51 -3.04
C ARG A 68 8.99 17.78 -2.50
N ALA A 69 8.98 17.38 -1.23
CA ALA A 69 10.10 16.68 -0.60
C ALA A 69 10.46 15.38 -1.33
N HIS A 70 9.47 14.52 -1.58
CA HIS A 70 9.66 13.29 -2.35
C HIS A 70 10.18 13.57 -3.78
N SER A 71 9.67 14.62 -4.44
CA SER A 71 10.14 14.98 -5.78
C SER A 71 11.62 15.41 -5.77
N ILE A 72 12.03 16.16 -4.75
CA ILE A 72 13.41 16.61 -4.56
C ILE A 72 14.35 15.41 -4.36
N VAL A 73 14.02 14.47 -3.46
CA VAL A 73 14.82 13.24 -3.25
C VAL A 73 14.97 12.47 -4.56
N ARG A 74 13.85 12.20 -5.25
CA ARG A 74 13.84 11.45 -6.51
C ARG A 74 14.73 12.11 -7.56
N HIS A 75 14.67 13.44 -7.68
CA HIS A 75 15.54 14.18 -8.59
C HIS A 75 17.01 14.16 -8.15
N ALA A 76 17.29 14.20 -6.85
CA ALA A 76 18.65 14.12 -6.34
C ALA A 76 19.28 12.74 -6.62
N VAL A 77 18.54 11.65 -6.39
CA VAL A 77 18.96 10.27 -6.73
C VAL A 77 19.18 10.13 -8.24
N LYS A 78 18.21 10.55 -9.06
CA LYS A 78 18.32 10.47 -10.53
C LYS A 78 19.51 11.27 -11.07
N ALA A 79 19.82 12.41 -10.46
CA ALA A 79 20.95 13.25 -10.81
C ALA A 79 22.26 12.84 -10.13
N CYS A 80 22.29 11.70 -9.42
CA CYS A 80 23.44 11.19 -8.66
C CYS A 80 24.03 12.21 -7.65
N ARG A 81 23.19 13.11 -7.12
CA ARG A 81 23.58 14.09 -6.08
C ARG A 81 23.51 13.51 -4.66
N ILE A 82 22.84 12.38 -4.50
CA ILE A 82 22.79 11.59 -3.27
C ILE A 82 23.01 10.14 -3.64
N VAL A 83 23.81 9.45 -2.84
CA VAL A 83 24.01 8.00 -2.94
C VAL A 83 22.99 7.32 -2.04
N VAL A 84 22.24 6.38 -2.62
CA VAL A 84 21.33 5.51 -1.86
C VAL A 84 22.17 4.36 -1.30
N PRO A 85 22.13 4.08 0.02
CA PRO A 85 22.85 2.94 0.59
C PRO A 85 22.27 1.63 0.05
N VAL A 86 23.07 0.56 0.10
CA VAL A 86 22.61 -0.77 -0.35
C VAL A 86 21.88 -1.55 0.75
N TRP A 87 21.90 -1.06 1.99
CA TRP A 87 21.25 -1.70 3.13
C TRP A 87 20.27 -0.74 3.84
N CYS A 88 19.20 -1.31 4.37
CA CYS A 88 18.25 -0.62 5.25
C CYS A 88 18.98 -0.13 6.50
N GLN A 89 18.82 1.17 6.82
CA GLN A 89 19.53 1.78 7.95
C GLN A 89 19.04 1.33 9.33
N ARG A 90 17.89 0.63 9.42
CA ARG A 90 17.37 0.07 10.68
C ARG A 90 17.68 -1.41 10.88
N CYS A 91 17.40 -2.24 9.87
CA CYS A 91 17.52 -3.69 10.01
C CYS A 91 18.67 -4.31 9.20
N GLY A 92 19.38 -3.52 8.39
CA GLY A 92 20.53 -3.98 7.61
C GLY A 92 20.20 -4.85 6.38
N CYS A 93 18.93 -5.17 6.12
CA CYS A 93 18.57 -5.98 4.95
C CYS A 93 18.90 -5.25 3.64
N VAL A 94 19.26 -6.02 2.62
CA VAL A 94 19.56 -5.54 1.26
C VAL A 94 18.31 -5.73 0.40
N THR A 95 17.69 -4.63 0.01
CA THR A 95 16.45 -4.58 -0.78
C THR A 95 16.29 -3.16 -1.35
N ASP A 96 15.30 -2.96 -2.22
CA ASP A 96 14.88 -1.61 -2.59
C ASP A 96 14.49 -0.80 -1.34
N LEU A 97 15.10 0.37 -1.21
CA LEU A 97 14.93 1.26 -0.07
C LEU A 97 14.02 2.44 -0.43
N GLU A 98 13.25 2.85 0.57
CA GLU A 98 12.35 3.99 0.52
C GLU A 98 12.93 5.11 1.37
N ALA A 99 12.83 6.35 0.87
CA ALA A 99 13.25 7.54 1.59
C ALA A 99 12.20 7.94 2.64
N HIS A 100 12.49 7.62 3.89
CA HIS A 100 11.67 8.05 5.02
C HIS A 100 12.05 9.49 5.40
N HIS A 101 11.04 10.36 5.45
CA HIS A 101 11.21 11.74 5.88
C HIS A 101 10.76 11.85 7.33
N HIS A 102 11.66 12.28 8.22
CA HIS A 102 11.33 12.70 9.58
C HIS A 102 10.83 14.15 9.59
N ASP A 103 11.40 14.98 8.71
CA ASP A 103 11.04 16.36 8.49
C ASP A 103 10.91 16.62 6.98
N TYR A 104 9.73 17.04 6.54
CA TYR A 104 9.46 17.31 5.13
C TYR A 104 10.01 18.68 4.67
N ASP A 105 10.37 19.57 5.60
CA ASP A 105 11.04 20.85 5.29
C ASP A 105 12.55 20.68 5.04
N ALA A 106 13.11 19.53 5.45
CA ALA A 106 14.48 19.09 5.16
C ALA A 106 14.50 17.93 4.14
N PRO A 107 14.15 18.17 2.86
CA PRO A 107 13.78 17.11 1.92
C PRO A 107 14.91 16.14 1.56
N LEU A 108 16.18 16.49 1.78
CA LEU A 108 17.32 15.60 1.53
C LEU A 108 17.79 14.88 2.81
N SER A 109 17.25 15.25 3.97
CA SER A 109 17.52 14.61 5.26
C SER A 109 16.58 13.42 5.44
N VAL A 110 16.87 12.34 4.70
CA VAL A 110 16.05 11.13 4.68
C VAL A 110 16.78 9.94 5.26
N GLU A 111 16.03 9.04 5.87
CA GLU A 111 16.49 7.73 6.32
C GLU A 111 16.08 6.68 5.28
N TRP A 112 17.02 5.87 4.79
CA TRP A 112 16.77 4.85 3.79
C TRP A 112 16.36 3.53 4.44
N LEU A 113 15.10 3.16 4.24
CA LEU A 113 14.47 2.04 4.94
C LEU A 113 13.87 1.04 3.96
N CYS A 114 13.90 -0.25 4.30
CA CYS A 114 13.06 -1.22 3.60
C CYS A 114 11.58 -0.91 3.88
N SER A 115 10.68 -1.35 2.99
CA SER A 115 9.23 -1.12 3.10
C SER A 115 8.65 -1.53 4.47
N THR A 116 9.19 -2.59 5.08
CA THR A 116 8.75 -3.05 6.40
C THR A 116 9.16 -2.07 7.50
N CYS A 117 10.42 -1.65 7.53
CA CYS A 117 10.92 -0.67 8.49
C CYS A 117 10.29 0.71 8.27
N HIS A 118 10.06 1.10 7.01
CA HIS A 118 9.39 2.35 6.66
C HIS A 118 7.94 2.37 7.18
N GLY A 119 7.17 1.31 6.93
CA GLY A 119 5.82 1.18 7.47
C GLY A 119 5.79 1.14 9.01
N LEU A 120 6.78 0.51 9.65
CA LEU A 120 6.91 0.53 11.12
C LEU A 120 7.17 1.95 11.63
N ALA A 121 8.02 2.72 10.95
CA ALA A 121 8.32 4.10 11.32
C ALA A 121 7.06 4.97 11.39
N HIS A 122 6.16 4.85 10.40
CA HIS A 122 4.88 5.57 10.39
C HIS A 122 3.91 5.11 11.49
N ARG A 123 3.92 3.82 11.86
CA ARG A 123 3.08 3.27 12.94
C ARG A 123 3.58 3.62 14.34
N SER A 124 4.89 3.70 14.54
CA SER A 124 5.48 3.98 15.86
C SER A 124 5.32 5.45 16.30
N TYR A 125 4.98 6.36 15.38
CA TYR A 125 4.79 7.79 15.65
C TYR A 125 3.32 8.20 15.88
N GLU A 126 2.45 7.26 16.27
CA GLU A 126 1.00 7.48 16.41
C GLU A 126 0.62 8.33 17.63
N GLY A 127 0.80 9.64 17.45
CA GLY A 127 0.21 10.74 18.23
C GLY A 127 -0.25 11.87 17.32
N GLY A 128 -0.90 11.56 16.20
CA GLY A 128 -1.56 12.57 15.36
C GLY A 128 -1.41 12.35 13.85
N GLN A 129 -2.45 11.77 13.25
CA GLN A 129 -2.84 11.98 11.84
C GLN A 129 -1.75 11.78 10.77
N HIS A 130 -1.44 10.55 10.32
CA HIS A 130 -1.07 10.31 8.92
C HIS A 130 -1.21 8.82 8.54
N ALA A 131 -2.45 8.36 8.39
CA ALA A 131 -2.71 7.12 7.65
C ALA A 131 -2.68 7.43 6.15
N GLY A 132 -1.61 7.04 5.47
CA GLY A 132 -1.53 7.17 4.02
C GLY A 132 -0.17 6.81 3.45
N LEU A 133 0.22 5.53 3.60
CA LEU A 133 0.71 4.63 2.53
C LEU A 133 0.81 3.21 3.12
#